data_AF-A0A418PRP4-F1
#
_entry.id   AF-A0A418PRP4-F1
#
_cell.length_a   1.000
_cell.length_b   1.000
_cell.length_c   1.000
_cell.angle_alpha   90.00
_cell.angle_beta   90.00
_cell.angle_gamma   90.00
#
_symmetry.space_group_name_H-M   'P 1'
#
loop_
_entity.id
_entity.type
_entity.pdbx_description
1 polymer ?
#
loop_
_entity_poly.entity_id
_entity_poly.type
_entity_poly.pdbx_seq_one_letter_code
_entity_poly.pdbx_strand_id
1 'polypeptide(L)'
;MKQIHPYSTFQEAIQSLDNGGSFFNLFSHSKDGVVSPAELGKVAGVSFDKQSLILFLVMSLTRLDNTSREKVLARLDVSLFKQFEKHQPVHMSIEQLAETGKPGMSATLVGTPKRIGSQESFGGMIMVPVIVGTVTSFTMIPMVNTYEVYELKSDYSEETVIVAHPKDQGSLPERKLRLGGVLTSLSQSEHVTHPDQVFLDIQYYMEEN
;
A
#
# COMPACT_ATOMS: atom_id res chain seq x y z
N MET A 1 5.65 4.65 5.28
CA MET A 1 4.93 3.40 5.45
C MET A 1 4.50 3.31 6.89
N LYS A 2 3.38 2.63 7.15
CA LYS A 2 2.82 2.48 8.49
C LYS A 2 2.58 1.00 8.79
N GLN A 3 2.96 0.56 9.98
CA GLN A 3 2.63 -0.78 10.45
C GLN A 3 1.13 -0.88 10.73
N ILE A 4 0.48 -1.91 10.19
CA ILE A 4 -0.91 -2.24 10.47
C ILE A 4 -0.95 -3.38 11.47
N HIS A 5 -1.83 -3.23 12.46
CA HIS A 5 -2.24 -4.31 13.34
C HIS A 5 -3.66 -4.72 12.92
N PRO A 6 -3.82 -5.83 12.20
CA PRO A 6 -5.12 -6.24 11.68
C PRO A 6 -6.07 -6.63 12.82
N TYR A 7 -7.34 -6.29 12.67
CA TYR A 7 -8.38 -6.62 13.62
C TYR A 7 -8.66 -8.12 13.62
N SER A 8 -8.91 -8.67 14.80
CA SER A 8 -9.19 -10.10 15.00
C SER A 8 -10.68 -10.40 15.07
N THR A 9 -11.51 -9.38 15.34
CA THR A 9 -12.98 -9.54 15.44
C THR A 9 -13.75 -8.41 14.78
N PHE A 10 -15.01 -8.68 14.42
CA PHE A 10 -15.94 -7.66 13.93
C PHE A 10 -16.12 -6.51 14.93
N GLN A 11 -16.30 -6.81 16.22
CA GLN A 11 -16.48 -5.80 17.27
C GLN A 11 -15.28 -4.86 17.37
N GLU A 12 -14.07 -5.41 17.38
CA GLU A 12 -12.84 -4.63 17.43
C GLU A 12 -12.72 -3.70 16.22
N ALA A 13 -13.01 -4.22 15.02
CA ALA A 13 -12.96 -3.44 13.79
C ALA A 13 -13.96 -2.28 13.83
N ILE A 14 -15.24 -2.53 14.12
CA ILE A 14 -16.25 -1.46 14.15
C ILE A 14 -15.98 -0.44 15.23
N GLN A 15 -15.58 -0.86 16.44
CA GLN A 15 -15.29 0.08 17.53
C GLN A 15 -14.10 1.01 17.21
N SER A 16 -13.16 0.53 16.40
CA SER A 16 -12.00 1.32 15.96
C SER A 16 -12.35 2.23 14.77
N LEU A 17 -13.12 1.70 13.81
CA LEU A 17 -13.45 2.40 12.57
C LEU A 17 -14.53 3.46 12.76
N ASP A 18 -15.62 3.17 13.47
CA ASP A 18 -16.69 4.12 13.80
C ASP A 18 -16.30 4.94 15.03
N ASN A 19 -15.46 5.95 14.80
CA ASN A 19 -14.85 6.78 15.84
C ASN A 19 -15.32 8.25 15.84
N GLY A 20 -16.38 8.58 15.08
CA GLY A 20 -16.93 9.94 14.96
C GLY A 20 -15.96 10.95 14.37
N GLY A 21 -15.26 10.55 13.31
CA GLY A 21 -14.16 11.30 12.70
C GLY A 21 -14.54 12.72 12.34
N SER A 22 -13.95 13.69 13.04
CA SER A 22 -14.06 15.11 12.73
C SER A 22 -12.69 15.65 12.34
N PHE A 23 -12.48 15.96 11.06
CA PHE A 23 -11.46 16.95 10.67
C PHE A 23 -12.07 18.36 10.50
N PHE A 24 -13.38 18.48 10.19
CA PHE A 24 -14.03 19.78 9.98
C PHE A 24 -15.52 19.90 10.37
N ASN A 25 -16.18 18.87 10.93
CA ASN A 25 -17.62 18.92 11.22
C ASN A 25 -17.93 18.79 12.71
N LEU A 26 -18.53 19.84 13.29
CA LEU A 26 -19.08 19.90 14.66
C LEU A 26 -20.36 19.05 14.85
N PHE A 27 -20.75 18.22 13.87
CA PHE A 27 -22.01 17.46 13.85
C PHE A 27 -21.86 15.96 13.55
N SER A 28 -20.65 15.40 13.42
CA SER A 28 -20.47 13.95 13.24
C SER A 28 -20.84 13.21 14.53
N HIS A 29 -21.87 12.37 14.48
CA HIS A 29 -22.27 11.55 15.62
C HIS A 29 -21.43 10.27 15.61
N SER A 30 -20.42 10.18 16.47
CA SER A 30 -19.68 8.93 16.69
C SER A 30 -20.62 7.80 17.11
N LYS A 31 -20.33 6.56 16.71
CA LYS A 31 -21.05 5.35 17.14
C LYS A 31 -22.46 5.21 16.57
N ASP A 32 -22.67 5.73 15.36
CA ASP A 32 -23.93 5.53 14.63
C ASP A 32 -24.01 4.14 13.95
N GLY A 33 -22.94 3.36 14.05
CA GLY A 33 -22.82 2.03 13.48
C GLY A 33 -22.51 2.03 11.99
N VAL A 34 -22.13 3.18 11.43
CA VAL A 34 -21.74 3.39 10.04
C VAL A 34 -20.33 3.97 10.00
N VAL A 35 -19.51 3.54 9.04
CA VAL A 35 -18.14 4.01 8.87
C VAL A 35 -18.08 4.91 7.63
N SER A 36 -17.70 6.16 7.85
CA SER A 36 -17.50 7.16 6.80
C SER A 36 -16.05 7.24 6.32
N PRO A 37 -15.78 7.85 5.14
CA PRO A 37 -14.40 8.10 4.69
C PRO A 37 -13.58 8.94 5.67
N ALA A 38 -14.22 9.90 6.37
CA ALA A 38 -13.54 10.76 7.34
C ALA A 38 -13.08 9.98 8.57
N GLU A 39 -13.92 9.06 9.05
CA GLU A 39 -13.62 8.16 10.15
C GLU A 39 -12.48 7.20 9.84
N LEU A 40 -12.59 6.50 8.71
CA LEU A 40 -11.53 5.62 8.25
C LEU A 40 -10.22 6.40 8.03
N GLY A 41 -10.31 7.61 7.46
CA GLY A 41 -9.16 8.46 7.20
C GLY A 41 -8.43 8.91 8.47
N LYS A 42 -9.19 9.20 9.54
CA LYS A 42 -8.61 9.52 10.84
C LYS A 42 -7.83 8.36 11.45
N VAL A 43 -8.32 7.12 11.35
CA VAL A 43 -7.60 5.94 11.84
C VAL A 43 -6.39 5.62 10.96
N ALA A 44 -6.58 5.71 9.64
CA ALA A 44 -5.52 5.49 8.66
C ALA A 44 -4.40 6.53 8.79
N GLY A 45 -4.72 7.76 9.20
CA GLY A 45 -3.83 8.91 9.11
C GLY A 45 -3.73 9.46 7.68
N VAL A 46 -4.78 9.26 6.87
CA VAL A 46 -4.85 9.59 5.45
C VAL A 46 -6.13 10.38 5.18
N SER A 47 -6.02 11.58 4.61
CA SER A 47 -7.18 12.48 4.47
C SER A 47 -7.77 12.52 3.05
N PHE A 48 -6.96 12.30 2.00
CA PHE A 48 -7.39 12.54 0.60
C PHE A 48 -7.07 11.41 -0.38
N ASP A 49 -6.15 10.50 -0.04
CA ASP A 49 -5.80 9.39 -0.91
C ASP A 49 -6.77 8.22 -0.72
N LYS A 50 -7.72 8.10 -1.65
CA LYS A 50 -8.76 7.05 -1.65
C LYS A 50 -8.16 5.66 -1.83
N GLN A 51 -7.09 5.51 -2.61
CA GLN A 51 -6.44 4.21 -2.80
C GLN A 51 -5.77 3.77 -1.51
N SER A 52 -4.98 4.65 -0.89
CA SER A 52 -4.35 4.35 0.40
C SER A 52 -5.37 4.11 1.52
N LEU A 53 -6.52 4.78 1.47
CA LEU A 53 -7.61 4.59 2.43
C LEU A 53 -8.21 3.18 2.34
N ILE A 54 -8.52 2.72 1.12
CA ILE A 54 -9.07 1.39 0.89
C ILE A 54 -8.02 0.29 1.13
N LEU A 55 -6.77 0.54 0.77
CA LEU A 55 -5.65 -0.36 1.07
C LEU A 55 -5.49 -0.56 2.59
N PHE A 56 -5.56 0.52 3.38
CA PHE A 56 -5.55 0.42 4.84
C PHE A 56 -6.71 -0.41 5.36
N LEU A 57 -7.94 -0.18 4.86
CA LEU A 57 -9.11 -0.95 5.25
C LEU A 57 -8.91 -2.44 4.96
N VAL A 58 -8.55 -2.80 3.73
CA VAL A 58 -8.37 -4.21 3.33
C VAL A 58 -7.30 -4.89 4.17
N MET A 59 -6.14 -4.25 4.36
CA MET A 59 -5.08 -4.81 5.19
C MET A 59 -5.51 -4.99 6.65
N SER A 60 -6.26 -4.03 7.21
CA SER A 60 -6.76 -4.10 8.59
C SER A 60 -7.79 -5.21 8.82
N LEU A 61 -8.44 -5.71 7.77
CA LEU A 61 -9.48 -6.76 7.83
C LEU A 61 -8.97 -8.15 7.43
N THR A 62 -7.67 -8.30 7.16
CA THR A 62 -7.09 -9.56 6.64
C THR A 62 -7.24 -10.75 7.58
N ARG A 63 -7.22 -10.54 8.90
CA ARG A 63 -7.39 -11.61 9.90
C ARG A 63 -8.84 -11.93 10.22
N LEU A 64 -9.79 -11.16 9.70
CA LEU A 64 -11.21 -11.47 9.87
C LEU A 64 -11.61 -12.62 8.96
N ASP A 65 -12.45 -13.51 9.50
CA ASP A 65 -13.20 -14.46 8.69
C ASP A 65 -14.14 -13.74 7.71
N ASN A 66 -14.59 -14.45 6.68
CA ASN A 66 -15.42 -13.86 5.62
C ASN A 66 -16.73 -13.26 6.16
N THR A 67 -17.37 -13.90 7.14
CA THR A 67 -18.63 -13.40 7.74
C THR A 67 -18.39 -12.09 8.48
N SER A 68 -17.32 -12.02 9.27
CA SER A 68 -16.93 -10.83 10.02
C SER A 68 -16.54 -9.69 9.07
N ARG A 69 -15.79 -10.00 8.00
CA ARG A 69 -15.42 -9.04 6.96
C ARG A 69 -16.65 -8.46 6.27
N GLU A 70 -17.58 -9.30 5.82
CA GLU A 70 -18.84 -8.88 5.19
C GLU A 70 -19.66 -7.98 6.11
N LYS A 71 -19.73 -8.30 7.41
CA LYS A 71 -20.40 -7.44 8.40
C LYS A 71 -19.74 -6.07 8.51
N VAL A 72 -18.41 -5.97 8.46
CA VAL A 72 -17.71 -4.67 8.42
C VAL A 72 -18.04 -3.91 7.14
N LEU A 73 -17.98 -4.58 5.99
CA LEU A 73 -18.28 -3.96 4.69
C LEU A 73 -19.72 -3.44 4.62
N ALA A 74 -20.67 -4.14 5.25
CA ALA A 74 -22.06 -3.71 5.36
C ALA A 74 -22.26 -2.48 6.27
N ARG A 75 -21.24 -2.07 7.04
CA ARG A 75 -21.26 -0.83 7.84
C ARG A 75 -20.60 0.34 7.13
N LEU A 76 -19.99 0.16 5.95
CA LEU A 76 -19.46 1.30 5.21
C LEU A 76 -20.61 2.16 4.70
N ASP A 77 -20.46 3.49 4.78
CA ASP A 77 -21.41 4.37 4.12
C ASP A 77 -21.36 4.18 2.59
N VAL A 78 -22.39 4.70 1.90
CA VAL A 78 -22.54 4.55 0.44
C VAL A 78 -21.33 5.12 -0.33
N SER A 79 -20.70 6.18 0.17
CA SER A 79 -19.55 6.82 -0.48
C SER A 79 -18.30 5.97 -0.33
N LEU A 80 -18.05 5.45 0.88
CA LEU A 80 -16.89 4.62 1.19
C LEU A 80 -17.00 3.24 0.53
N PHE A 81 -18.21 2.65 0.49
CA PHE A 81 -18.43 1.40 -0.22
C PHE A 81 -18.13 1.53 -1.73
N LYS A 82 -18.57 2.62 -2.37
CA LYS A 82 -18.20 2.90 -3.78
C LYS A 82 -16.70 3.06 -3.99
N GLN A 83 -15.99 3.65 -3.02
CA GLN A 83 -14.53 3.75 -3.07
C GLN A 83 -13.89 2.37 -2.94
N PHE A 84 -14.40 1.54 -2.03
CA PHE A 84 -13.96 0.16 -1.84
C PHE A 84 -14.08 -0.64 -3.13
N GLU A 85 -15.25 -0.63 -3.78
CA GLU A 85 -15.46 -1.36 -5.04
C GLU A 85 -14.47 -0.94 -6.14
N LYS A 86 -14.17 0.36 -6.22
CA LYS A 86 -13.29 0.94 -7.25
C LYS A 86 -11.81 0.75 -6.98
N HIS A 87 -11.38 0.77 -5.72
CA HIS A 87 -9.98 0.87 -5.32
C HIS A 87 -9.48 -0.32 -4.49
N GLN A 88 -10.27 -1.39 -4.39
CA GLN A 88 -9.83 -2.62 -3.72
C GLN A 88 -8.48 -3.09 -4.28
N PRO A 89 -7.47 -3.30 -3.42
CA PRO A 89 -6.19 -3.82 -3.86
C PRO A 89 -6.32 -5.26 -4.33
N VAL A 90 -5.52 -5.62 -5.34
CA VAL A 90 -5.41 -7.00 -5.80
C VAL A 90 -4.43 -7.74 -4.90
N HIS A 91 -4.82 -8.89 -4.35
CA HIS A 91 -3.85 -9.78 -3.73
C HIS A 91 -3.10 -10.53 -4.83
N MET A 92 -1.78 -10.36 -4.86
CA MET A 92 -0.94 -10.96 -5.90
C MET A 92 0.13 -11.82 -5.25
N SER A 93 0.48 -12.93 -5.92
CA SER A 93 1.75 -13.60 -5.68
C SER A 93 2.90 -12.80 -6.33
N ILE A 94 4.13 -13.17 -6.01
CA ILE A 94 5.32 -12.54 -6.58
C ILE A 94 5.37 -12.77 -8.10
N GLU A 95 5.03 -13.99 -8.52
CA GLU A 95 4.97 -14.42 -9.92
C GLU A 95 3.89 -13.62 -10.68
N GLN A 96 2.70 -13.49 -10.09
CA GLN A 96 1.61 -12.74 -10.69
C GLN A 96 1.96 -11.26 -10.88
N LEU A 97 2.71 -10.66 -9.95
CA LEU A 97 3.16 -9.28 -10.10
C LEU A 97 4.10 -9.14 -11.29
N ALA A 98 5.06 -10.06 -11.44
CA ALA A 98 6.01 -10.04 -12.55
C ALA A 98 5.30 -10.16 -13.92
N GLU A 99 4.23 -10.97 -14.01
CA GLU A 99 3.51 -11.21 -15.26
C GLU A 99 2.43 -10.16 -15.57
N THR A 100 1.70 -9.68 -14.56
CA THR A 100 0.45 -8.94 -14.75
C THR A 100 0.41 -7.58 -14.05
N GLY A 101 1.44 -7.23 -13.29
CA GLY A 101 1.54 -5.97 -12.58
C GLY A 101 1.52 -4.77 -13.53
N LYS A 102 0.75 -3.74 -13.20
CA LYS A 102 0.68 -2.49 -13.96
C LYS A 102 0.80 -1.27 -13.05
N PRO A 103 1.45 -0.19 -13.51
CA PRO A 103 1.53 1.05 -12.75
C PRO A 103 0.14 1.57 -12.33
N GLY A 104 0.04 2.11 -11.12
CA GLY A 104 -1.18 2.67 -10.54
C GLY A 104 -2.14 1.64 -9.92
N MET A 105 -1.85 0.34 -10.02
CA MET A 105 -2.62 -0.71 -9.32
C MET A 105 -2.25 -0.73 -7.83
N SER A 106 -3.25 -0.73 -6.94
CA SER A 106 -3.03 -1.08 -5.54
C SER A 106 -2.92 -2.60 -5.40
N ALA A 107 -1.91 -3.07 -4.67
CA ALA A 107 -1.66 -4.51 -4.52
C ALA A 107 -1.24 -4.85 -3.08
N THR A 108 -1.47 -6.11 -2.70
CA THR A 108 -0.87 -6.70 -1.50
C THR A 108 -0.05 -7.93 -1.86
N LEU A 109 1.17 -8.00 -1.30
CA LEU A 109 2.13 -9.08 -1.48
C LEU A 109 2.50 -9.69 -0.14
N VAL A 110 2.88 -10.95 -0.13
CA VAL A 110 3.44 -11.62 1.04
C VAL A 110 4.82 -12.15 0.69
N GLY A 111 5.79 -11.94 1.57
CA GLY A 111 7.14 -12.46 1.39
C GLY A 111 8.09 -11.96 2.47
N THR A 112 9.36 -12.32 2.34
CA THR A 112 10.43 -11.87 3.24
C THR A 112 11.27 -10.82 2.52
N PRO A 113 11.32 -9.56 2.99
CA PRO A 113 12.11 -8.52 2.35
C PRO A 113 13.58 -8.68 2.74
N LYS A 114 14.46 -8.55 1.75
CA LYS A 114 15.91 -8.48 1.94
C LYS A 114 16.41 -7.16 1.37
N ARG A 115 17.05 -6.35 2.22
CA ARG A 115 17.49 -5.02 1.83
C ARG A 115 18.59 -5.08 0.77
N ILE A 116 18.48 -4.22 -0.24
CA ILE A 116 19.54 -3.99 -1.22
C ILE A 116 20.45 -2.86 -0.70
N GLY A 117 21.74 -3.14 -0.58
CA GLY A 117 22.68 -2.29 0.17
C GLY A 117 23.29 -1.10 -0.58
N SER A 118 23.30 -1.07 -1.91
CA SER A 118 23.99 0.00 -2.66
C SER A 118 23.48 0.20 -4.09
N GLN A 119 23.81 1.36 -4.69
CA GLN A 119 23.55 1.67 -6.10
C GLN A 119 24.26 0.73 -7.07
N GLU A 120 25.44 0.22 -6.68
CA GLU A 120 26.18 -0.78 -7.47
C GLU A 120 25.44 -2.11 -7.52
N SER A 121 24.57 -2.37 -6.54
CA SER A 121 23.76 -3.58 -6.44
C SER A 121 22.40 -3.47 -7.14
N PHE A 122 21.96 -2.25 -7.53
CA PHE A 122 20.66 -2.05 -8.17
C PHE A 122 20.62 -0.82 -9.07
N GLY A 123 20.47 -1.07 -10.38
CA GLY A 123 20.43 -0.04 -11.44
C GLY A 123 19.03 0.48 -11.79
N GLY A 124 18.02 0.24 -10.94
CA GLY A 124 16.67 0.72 -11.19
C GLY A 124 16.53 2.24 -11.06
N MET A 125 15.82 2.83 -12.02
CA MET A 125 15.59 4.26 -12.14
C MET A 125 14.10 4.57 -12.02
N ILE A 126 13.78 5.71 -11.43
CA ILE A 126 12.41 6.22 -11.32
C ILE A 126 12.33 7.63 -11.89
N MET A 127 11.16 7.97 -12.43
CA MET A 127 10.87 9.28 -12.97
C MET A 127 10.33 10.19 -11.85
N VAL A 128 10.99 11.32 -11.61
CA VAL A 128 10.55 12.31 -10.62
C VAL A 128 10.27 13.67 -11.28
N PRO A 129 9.23 14.39 -10.83
CA PRO A 129 8.95 15.74 -11.31
C PRO A 129 9.93 16.76 -10.71
N VAL A 130 10.44 17.67 -11.54
CA VAL A 130 11.27 18.81 -11.15
C VAL A 130 10.56 20.09 -11.56
N ILE A 131 10.21 20.92 -10.58
CA ILE A 131 9.51 22.19 -10.79
C ILE A 131 10.53 23.32 -10.83
N VAL A 132 10.64 24.01 -11.97
CA VAL A 132 11.48 25.21 -12.11
C VAL A 132 10.57 26.37 -12.51
N GLY A 133 10.30 27.27 -11.57
CA GLY A 133 9.30 28.33 -11.74
C GLY A 133 7.90 27.74 -11.93
N THR A 134 7.30 27.96 -13.10
CA THR A 134 5.97 27.44 -13.48
C THR A 134 6.03 26.21 -14.40
N VAL A 135 7.23 25.72 -14.72
CA VAL A 135 7.43 24.59 -15.64
C VAL A 135 7.73 23.33 -14.83
N THR A 136 6.95 22.27 -15.08
CA THR A 136 7.24 20.91 -14.59
C THR A 136 7.99 20.14 -15.67
N SER A 137 9.22 19.75 -15.37
CA SER A 137 10.00 18.79 -16.17
C SER A 137 10.08 17.46 -15.42
N PHE A 138 10.47 16.37 -16.10
CA PHE A 138 10.67 15.06 -15.50
C PHE A 138 12.10 14.60 -15.70
N THR A 139 12.71 14.05 -14.66
CA THR A 139 14.08 13.51 -14.72
C THR A 139 14.09 12.09 -14.18
N MET A 140 14.94 11.25 -14.77
CA MET A 140 15.22 9.91 -14.24
C MET A 140 16.29 10.02 -13.17
N ILE A 141 16.05 9.41 -12.00
CA ILE A 141 17.04 9.31 -10.93
C ILE A 141 17.16 7.85 -10.47
N PRO A 142 18.35 7.43 -9.97
CA PRO A 142 18.49 6.15 -9.31
C PRO A 142 17.52 6.02 -8.14
N MET A 143 16.74 4.94 -8.11
CA MET A 143 15.72 4.71 -7.10
C MET A 143 16.30 4.67 -5.68
N VAL A 144 17.49 4.10 -5.53
CA VAL A 144 18.25 4.03 -4.27
C VAL A 144 18.61 5.40 -3.70
N ASN A 145 18.43 6.51 -4.46
CA ASN A 145 18.68 7.85 -3.93
C ASN A 145 17.56 8.29 -2.99
N THR A 146 16.31 7.97 -3.31
CA THR A 146 15.11 8.43 -2.60
C THR A 146 14.39 7.32 -1.82
N TYR A 147 14.59 6.06 -2.20
CA TYR A 147 13.96 4.90 -1.57
C TYR A 147 14.96 4.03 -0.81
N GLU A 148 14.47 3.36 0.24
CA GLU A 148 15.02 2.07 0.67
C GLU A 148 14.40 0.96 -0.17
N VAL A 149 15.26 0.16 -0.78
CA VAL A 149 14.88 -0.85 -1.79
C VAL A 149 15.16 -2.24 -1.26
N TYR A 150 14.24 -3.17 -1.51
CA TYR A 150 14.29 -4.55 -1.06
C TYR A 150 13.95 -5.49 -2.20
N GLU A 151 14.56 -6.68 -2.18
CA GLU A 151 14.04 -7.85 -2.89
C GLU A 151 13.04 -8.55 -1.96
N LEU A 152 11.80 -8.71 -2.41
CA LEU A 152 10.83 -9.52 -1.71
C LEU A 152 10.90 -10.94 -2.27
N LYS A 153 11.16 -11.93 -1.39
CA LYS A 153 11.22 -13.34 -1.76
C LYS A 153 9.96 -14.10 -1.28
N SER A 154 9.49 -15.02 -2.13
CA SER A 154 8.39 -15.95 -1.82
C SER A 154 8.93 -17.16 -1.05
N ASP A 155 8.08 -17.78 -0.23
CA ASP A 155 8.43 -19.06 0.42
C ASP A 155 8.36 -20.25 -0.55
N TYR A 156 7.69 -20.06 -1.70
CA TYR A 156 7.34 -21.14 -2.63
C TYR A 156 8.11 -21.10 -3.95
N SER A 157 8.84 -20.02 -4.21
CA SER A 157 9.60 -19.84 -5.45
C SER A 157 10.90 -19.08 -5.19
N GLU A 158 11.83 -19.21 -6.13
CA GLU A 158 13.05 -18.39 -6.17
C GLU A 158 12.82 -17.04 -6.85
N GLU A 159 11.58 -16.76 -7.30
CA GLU A 159 11.26 -15.46 -7.87
C GLU A 159 11.28 -14.37 -6.81
N THR A 160 11.74 -13.20 -7.22
CA THR A 160 11.78 -12.01 -6.38
C THR A 160 11.22 -10.83 -7.14
N VAL A 161 10.66 -9.89 -6.40
CA VAL A 161 10.16 -8.62 -6.93
C VAL A 161 10.73 -7.47 -6.11
N ILE A 162 10.85 -6.31 -6.77
CA ILE A 162 11.32 -5.11 -6.11
C ILE A 162 10.18 -4.47 -5.33
N VAL A 163 10.43 -4.19 -4.06
CA VAL A 163 9.54 -3.43 -3.19
C VAL A 163 10.36 -2.34 -2.51
N ALA A 164 9.74 -1.20 -2.24
CA ALA A 164 10.46 -0.08 -1.68
C ALA A 164 9.57 0.91 -0.94
N HIS A 165 10.17 1.70 -0.06
CA HIS A 165 9.52 2.85 0.57
C HIS A 165 10.49 4.04 0.63
N PRO A 166 9.99 5.29 0.76
CA PRO A 166 10.83 6.45 1.02
C PRO A 166 11.80 6.25 2.20
N LYS A 167 13.03 6.75 2.08
CA LYS A 167 14.11 6.56 3.08
C LYS A 167 13.84 7.17 4.46
N ASP A 168 12.91 8.11 4.56
CA ASP A 168 12.55 8.78 5.80
C ASP A 168 11.63 7.94 6.71
N GLN A 169 11.29 6.72 6.26
CA GLN A 169 10.44 5.77 6.96
C GLN A 169 11.32 4.57 7.32
N GLY A 170 11.54 4.31 8.62
CA GLY A 170 12.56 3.34 9.07
C GLY A 170 12.46 1.95 8.43
N SER A 171 13.54 1.17 8.44
CA SER A 171 13.66 -0.05 7.64
C SER A 171 12.65 -1.16 7.98
N LEU A 172 12.31 -1.97 6.96
CA LEU A 172 11.55 -3.20 7.13
C LEU A 172 12.37 -4.29 7.85
N PRO A 173 11.75 -5.08 8.74
CA PRO A 173 12.41 -6.24 9.34
C PRO A 173 12.56 -7.39 8.33
N GLU A 174 13.67 -8.12 8.38
CA GLU A 174 13.94 -9.30 7.55
C GLU A 174 13.20 -10.55 8.05
N ARG A 175 11.86 -10.54 7.94
CA ARG A 175 10.97 -11.66 8.28
C ARG A 175 9.76 -11.64 7.37
N LYS A 176 8.90 -12.66 7.44
CA LYS A 176 7.71 -12.74 6.60
C LYS A 176 6.73 -11.59 6.92
N LEU A 177 6.42 -10.80 5.91
CA LEU A 177 5.52 -9.66 6.00
C LEU A 177 4.44 -9.75 4.93
N ARG A 178 3.30 -9.14 5.21
CA ARG A 178 2.38 -8.67 4.17
C ARG A 178 2.63 -7.19 3.92
N LEU A 179 2.93 -6.87 2.68
CA LEU A 179 3.14 -5.51 2.20
C LEU A 179 1.92 -5.07 1.40
N GLY A 180 1.55 -3.81 1.55
CA GLY A 180 0.52 -3.17 0.74
C GLY A 180 1.03 -1.85 0.20
N GLY A 181 0.75 -1.61 -1.08
CA GLY A 181 1.24 -0.43 -1.76
C GLY A 181 0.60 -0.21 -3.13
N VAL A 182 1.21 0.69 -3.88
CA VAL A 182 0.83 0.99 -5.27
C VAL A 182 1.98 0.58 -6.19
N LEU A 183 1.66 -0.16 -7.24
CA LEU A 183 2.64 -0.52 -8.27
C LEU A 183 3.06 0.74 -9.04
N THR A 184 4.36 0.97 -9.12
CA THR A 184 4.94 2.14 -9.78
C THR A 184 5.95 1.71 -10.82
N SER A 185 6.02 2.43 -11.94
CA SER A 185 6.96 2.14 -13.02
C SER A 185 8.41 2.17 -12.53
N LEU A 186 9.15 1.13 -12.91
CA LEU A 186 10.58 0.97 -12.73
C LEU A 186 11.22 0.88 -14.11
N SER A 187 12.14 1.79 -14.41
CA SER A 187 12.94 1.71 -15.62
C SER A 187 14.31 1.12 -15.30
N GLN A 188 14.78 0.17 -16.08
CA GLN A 188 16.19 -0.23 -16.06
C GLN A 188 16.98 0.68 -17.00
N SER A 189 18.22 1.00 -16.65
CA SER A 189 19.08 1.89 -17.45
C SER A 189 19.17 1.45 -18.92
N GLU A 190 19.29 2.45 -19.79
CA GLU A 190 19.42 2.44 -21.25
C GLU A 190 19.84 1.08 -21.86
N HIS A 191 18.89 0.42 -22.54
CA HIS A 191 19.04 -0.55 -23.65
C HIS A 191 17.98 -1.67 -23.71
N VAL A 192 16.94 -1.65 -22.87
CA VAL A 192 16.01 -2.79 -22.79
C VAL A 192 14.59 -2.43 -23.24
N THR A 193 14.20 -2.96 -24.41
CA THR A 193 12.83 -3.05 -24.93
C THR A 193 12.04 -4.18 -24.23
N HIS A 194 11.93 -4.13 -22.91
CA HIS A 194 11.01 -4.99 -22.15
C HIS A 194 9.92 -4.12 -21.52
N PRO A 195 8.69 -4.66 -21.36
CA PRO A 195 7.56 -3.90 -20.84
C PRO A 195 7.93 -3.23 -19.51
N ASP A 196 7.43 -2.02 -19.29
CA ASP A 196 7.63 -1.23 -18.07
C ASP A 196 7.57 -2.14 -16.83
N GLN A 197 8.74 -2.42 -16.22
CA GLN A 197 8.76 -3.17 -14.98
C GLN A 197 8.06 -2.33 -13.91
N VAL A 198 7.53 -2.99 -12.88
CA VAL A 198 6.93 -2.31 -11.75
C VAL A 198 7.59 -2.74 -10.46
N PHE A 199 7.59 -1.83 -9.49
CA PHE A 199 7.90 -2.13 -8.10
C PHE A 199 6.70 -1.79 -7.22
N LEU A 200 6.59 -2.41 -6.04
CA LEU A 200 5.60 -2.00 -5.05
C LEU A 200 6.12 -0.82 -4.23
N ASP A 201 5.52 0.36 -4.37
CA ASP A 201 5.73 1.49 -3.46
C ASP A 201 4.90 1.27 -2.20
N ILE A 202 5.58 0.88 -1.12
CA ILE A 202 5.00 0.37 0.11
C ILE A 202 4.43 1.51 0.94
N GLN A 203 3.12 1.44 1.16
CA GLN A 203 2.39 2.36 2.03
C GLN A 203 2.16 1.76 3.42
N TYR A 204 1.96 0.44 3.49
CA TYR A 204 1.67 -0.27 4.72
C TYR A 204 2.35 -1.63 4.77
N TYR A 205 2.63 -2.10 5.98
CA TYR A 205 3.11 -3.46 6.21
C TYR A 205 2.49 -4.06 7.47
N MET A 206 2.46 -5.39 7.56
CA MET A 206 2.16 -6.10 8.80
C MET A 206 2.88 -7.44 8.86
N GLU A 207 3.02 -7.96 10.07
CA GLU A 207 3.64 -9.26 10.31
C GLU A 207 2.68 -10.39 9.96
N GLU A 208 3.19 -11.35 9.19
CA GLU A 208 2.55 -12.64 8.97
C GLU A 208 3.04 -13.61 10.05
N ASN A 209 2.10 -14.22 10.77
CA ASN A 209 2.37 -15.20 11.83
C ASN A 209 2.27 -16.63 11.29
#